data_AF-A0A937C1A5-F1
#
_entry.id   AF-A0A937C1A5-F1
#
_cell.length_a   1.000
_cell.length_b   1.000
_cell.length_c   1.000
_cell.angle_alpha   90.00
_cell.angle_beta   90.00
_cell.angle_gamma   90.00
#
_symmetry.space_group_name_H-M   'P 1'
#
loop_
_entity.id
_entity.type
_entity.pdbx_description
1 polymer ?
#
loop_
_entity_poly.entity_id
_entity_poly.type
_entity_poly.pdbx_seq_one_letter_code
_entity_poly.pdbx_strand_id
1 'polypeptide(L)'
;MKASFILLSLFVTVISSMQAQVTQQVRAKRVTATQNQFPAKISTSATETNKKSAVLEAINFPNAYTSMKLRLPFASEEKTYLVQKTGHFFILHGDIIVGDDFPKTMAYSTPDFSFISFQWANATMPIVIDPSIYANGMGDIVHAAIANFNSQTELCLVPRTSQDDYVNISFSMNLGTAAGVSKLGRQGGGQPLQLGSSATIGTVMHELMHAAGFYHEQCRTDRDNFIKLHEENMQDDKKNQFQIEVGTAQSTYDYCSIMHYSATAFSKNGNATIECMINGLPVPCPDCLGNRTSFTQKDIDGIDKFYNKVSRFPCNSPFPNPNRQQMQFPGIYPSASQSAMAAFRQKADIAGKEHFAGAFPNFHEAKAGINTVGGTIFIKSTVAVWQDVPLAQLGNPSIDDFAARMRATQNYAVANGYLGGFPTYHHANYGSGIVCGTVLLGPAAADWRDVPIAELGNPPLDDIGARFRSANDYAVRNGYLGGFPTFHHANYGSGIVCGIILIKKTAGEWRDVVIIEGPR
;
A
#
# COMPACT_ATOMS: atom_id res chain seq x y z
N MET A 1 11.75 58.92 13.90
CA MET A 1 11.37 57.57 14.38
C MET A 1 10.50 57.69 15.62
N LYS A 2 9.17 57.84 15.46
CA LYS A 2 8.17 57.72 16.54
C LYS A 2 6.71 57.67 16.02
N ALA A 3 6.51 57.17 14.81
CA ALA A 3 5.18 57.08 14.17
C ALA A 3 4.82 55.68 13.64
N SER A 4 5.73 54.70 13.64
CA SER A 4 5.46 53.34 13.12
C SER A 4 5.17 52.29 14.21
N PHE A 5 5.12 52.67 15.49
CA PHE A 5 4.83 51.73 16.59
C PHE A 5 3.40 51.81 17.14
N ILE A 6 2.56 52.74 16.64
CA ILE A 6 1.18 52.90 17.13
C ILE A 6 0.16 52.11 16.27
N LEU A 7 0.47 51.78 15.00
CA LEU A 7 -0.44 50.97 14.18
C LEU A 7 -0.42 49.46 14.49
N LEU A 8 0.66 48.93 15.07
CA LEU A 8 0.76 47.49 15.36
C LEU A 8 0.07 47.08 16.67
N SER A 9 -0.17 48.03 17.58
CA SER A 9 -0.89 47.77 18.85
C SER A 9 -2.42 47.82 18.71
N LEU A 10 -2.96 48.37 17.62
CA LEU A 10 -4.42 48.47 17.39
C LEU A 10 -4.99 47.26 16.61
N PHE A 11 -4.15 46.51 15.89
CA PHE A 11 -4.60 45.32 15.15
C PHE A 11 -4.71 44.06 16.03
N VAL A 12 -3.93 43.98 17.11
CA VAL A 12 -3.94 42.80 18.01
C VAL A 12 -5.15 42.82 18.95
N THR A 13 -5.71 43.98 19.28
CA THR A 13 -6.86 44.08 20.22
C THR A 13 -8.22 43.80 19.55
N VAL A 14 -8.34 43.96 18.22
CA VAL A 14 -9.60 43.73 17.48
C VAL A 14 -9.85 42.24 17.19
N ILE A 15 -8.78 41.44 17.04
CA ILE A 15 -8.90 40.00 16.78
C ILE A 15 -9.27 39.22 18.05
N SER A 16 -8.83 39.69 19.23
CA SER A 16 -9.18 39.08 20.52
C SER A 16 -10.63 39.32 20.95
N SER A 17 -11.30 40.38 20.45
CA SER A 17 -12.71 40.66 20.77
C SER A 17 -13.72 39.90 19.89
N MET A 18 -13.32 39.41 18.72
CA MET A 18 -14.21 38.64 17.83
C MET A 18 -14.30 37.15 18.18
N GLN A 19 -13.28 36.58 18.85
CA GLN A 19 -13.34 35.19 19.34
C GLN A 19 -14.21 35.02 20.59
N ALA A 20 -14.44 36.07 21.38
CA ALA A 20 -15.26 36.00 22.59
C ALA A 20 -16.79 36.04 22.34
N GLN A 21 -17.24 36.56 21.19
CA GLN A 21 -18.68 36.65 20.87
C GLN A 21 -19.27 35.38 20.22
N VAL A 22 -18.44 34.53 19.58
CA VAL A 22 -18.92 33.30 18.93
C VAL A 22 -19.12 32.16 19.94
N THR A 23 -18.36 32.14 21.04
CA THR A 23 -18.47 31.11 22.09
C THR A 23 -19.72 31.28 22.99
N GLN A 24 -20.38 32.45 22.96
CA GLN A 24 -21.54 32.74 23.81
C GLN A 24 -22.90 32.40 23.16
N GLN A 25 -22.97 32.17 21.84
CA GLN A 25 -24.22 31.82 21.14
C GLN A 25 -24.51 30.31 21.03
N VAL A 26 -23.54 29.43 21.28
CA VAL A 26 -23.74 27.97 21.22
C VAL A 26 -24.21 27.36 22.56
N ARG A 27 -24.20 28.15 23.64
CA ARG A 27 -24.52 27.66 25.01
C ARG A 27 -25.94 27.98 25.50
N ALA A 28 -26.82 28.51 24.64
CA ALA A 28 -28.20 28.86 24.99
C ALA A 28 -29.22 28.19 24.05
N LYS A 29 -29.32 26.86 24.08
CA LYS A 29 -30.51 26.10 23.63
C LYS A 29 -30.45 24.64 24.10
N ARG A 30 -30.37 24.45 25.42
CA ARG A 30 -30.76 23.19 26.08
C ARG A 30 -31.58 23.55 27.31
N VAL A 31 -32.67 22.79 27.48
CA VAL A 31 -33.64 22.78 28.59
C VAL A 31 -34.83 23.72 28.41
N THR A 32 -35.98 23.14 28.01
CA THR A 32 -37.22 23.14 28.82
C THR A 32 -38.27 22.17 28.25
N ALA A 33 -38.81 21.33 29.16
CA ALA A 33 -40.21 20.88 29.31
C ALA A 33 -40.86 20.00 28.20
N THR A 34 -41.72 19.00 28.45
CA THR A 34 -42.40 18.51 29.67
C THR A 34 -43.07 17.14 29.41
N GLN A 35 -43.29 16.37 30.47
CA GLN A 35 -44.12 15.14 30.54
C GLN A 35 -45.62 15.41 30.35
N ASN A 36 -46.35 14.41 29.83
CA ASN A 36 -47.74 13.98 30.13
C ASN A 36 -48.16 12.95 29.04
N GLN A 37 -48.96 11.90 29.20
CA GLN A 37 -49.53 11.10 30.31
C GLN A 37 -50.10 9.82 29.62
N PHE A 38 -50.14 8.69 30.35
CA PHE A 38 -50.73 7.36 30.04
C PHE A 38 -52.28 7.38 29.81
N PRO A 39 -53.04 6.28 29.48
CA PRO A 39 -52.82 4.85 29.82
C PRO A 39 -53.37 3.68 28.91
N ALA A 40 -52.74 2.50 29.12
CA ALA A 40 -53.22 1.10 29.33
C ALA A 40 -54.50 0.47 28.71
N LYS A 41 -54.36 -0.80 28.23
CA LYS A 41 -55.11 -2.05 28.61
C LYS A 41 -54.55 -3.27 27.80
N ILE A 42 -53.90 -4.28 28.40
CA ILE A 42 -54.37 -5.53 29.09
C ILE A 42 -55.06 -6.58 28.17
N SER A 43 -54.40 -7.73 27.96
CA SER A 43 -54.84 -9.12 28.33
C SER A 43 -53.89 -10.16 27.69
N THR A 44 -53.03 -10.91 28.40
CA THR A 44 -53.24 -12.29 28.95
C THR A 44 -53.82 -13.29 27.91
N SER A 45 -53.33 -14.50 27.65
CA SER A 45 -52.66 -15.51 28.49
C SER A 45 -52.07 -16.67 27.65
N ALA A 46 -50.95 -17.22 28.15
CA ALA A 46 -50.47 -18.62 28.17
C ALA A 46 -51.08 -19.70 27.26
N THR A 47 -50.19 -20.48 26.61
CA THR A 47 -49.98 -21.91 26.95
C THR A 47 -48.58 -22.42 26.55
N GLU A 48 -47.88 -22.93 27.56
CA GLU A 48 -46.83 -23.96 27.56
C GLU A 48 -47.22 -25.21 26.74
N THR A 49 -46.39 -26.15 26.25
CA THR A 49 -44.95 -26.47 26.36
C THR A 49 -44.61 -27.59 25.34
N ASN A 50 -43.29 -27.74 25.08
CA ASN A 50 -42.55 -28.99 24.80
C ASN A 50 -42.18 -29.43 23.35
N LYS A 51 -40.90 -29.17 23.06
CA LYS A 51 -39.80 -30.14 22.76
C LYS A 51 -39.37 -30.37 21.30
N LYS A 52 -38.09 -29.97 21.12
CA LYS A 52 -36.98 -30.59 20.36
C LYS A 52 -36.69 -30.12 18.91
N SER A 53 -35.47 -29.57 18.80
CA SER A 53 -34.47 -29.74 17.73
C SER A 53 -34.48 -28.77 16.54
N ALA A 54 -33.41 -27.97 16.51
CA ALA A 54 -32.71 -27.33 15.39
C ALA A 54 -33.30 -27.43 13.98
N VAL A 55 -33.58 -26.27 13.37
CA VAL A 55 -33.32 -25.97 11.94
C VAL A 55 -33.11 -24.44 11.80
N LEU A 56 -32.07 -24.03 11.06
CA LEU A 56 -31.89 -22.66 10.56
C LEU A 56 -33.14 -22.21 9.80
N GLU A 57 -33.62 -20.98 10.02
CA GLU A 57 -34.36 -20.27 8.98
C GLU A 57 -33.78 -18.88 8.74
N ALA A 58 -33.37 -18.72 7.48
CA ALA A 58 -32.73 -17.57 6.89
C ALA A 58 -33.70 -16.38 6.81
N ILE A 59 -33.19 -15.17 7.10
CA ILE A 59 -33.83 -13.96 6.61
C ILE A 59 -33.34 -13.75 5.17
N ASN A 60 -34.25 -14.07 4.27
CA ASN A 60 -34.23 -13.86 2.84
C ASN A 60 -34.09 -12.36 2.52
N PHE A 61 -33.07 -11.94 1.75
CA PHE A 61 -32.97 -10.57 1.21
C PHE A 61 -33.20 -10.59 -0.31
N PRO A 62 -34.45 -10.43 -0.79
CA PRO A 62 -34.68 -10.17 -2.20
C PRO A 62 -34.48 -8.67 -2.49
N ASN A 63 -33.44 -8.36 -3.27
CA ASN A 63 -33.23 -7.16 -4.09
C ASN A 63 -33.62 -5.79 -3.48
N ALA A 64 -32.77 -5.23 -2.62
CA ALA A 64 -32.94 -3.89 -2.04
C ALA A 64 -32.31 -2.78 -2.91
N TYR A 65 -32.71 -2.65 -4.18
CA TYR A 65 -32.28 -1.52 -5.01
C TYR A 65 -33.05 -0.25 -4.62
N THR A 66 -32.36 0.89 -4.58
CA THR A 66 -32.97 2.22 -4.36
C THR A 66 -32.41 3.25 -5.32
N SER A 67 -33.22 4.25 -5.67
CA SER A 67 -32.77 5.39 -6.48
C SER A 67 -32.21 6.48 -5.57
N MET A 68 -31.00 6.96 -5.87
CA MET A 68 -30.33 8.02 -5.12
C MET A 68 -29.83 9.08 -6.10
N LYS A 69 -30.06 10.36 -5.80
CA LYS A 69 -29.47 11.48 -6.53
C LYS A 69 -28.12 11.81 -5.90
N LEU A 70 -27.04 11.56 -6.63
CA LEU A 70 -25.66 11.66 -6.11
C LEU A 70 -24.80 12.44 -7.09
N ARG A 71 -23.82 13.18 -6.55
CA ARG A 71 -22.63 13.60 -7.30
C ARG A 71 -21.47 12.72 -6.87
N LEU A 72 -21.01 11.86 -7.75
CA LEU A 72 -19.89 10.97 -7.44
C LEU A 72 -18.57 11.77 -7.39
N PRO A 73 -17.55 11.28 -6.66
CA PRO A 73 -16.22 11.87 -6.65
C PRO A 73 -15.69 12.10 -8.06
N PHE A 74 -15.09 13.25 -8.34
CA PHE A 74 -14.57 13.61 -9.69
C PHE A 74 -15.63 13.80 -10.79
N ALA A 75 -16.92 13.61 -10.51
CA ALA A 75 -17.98 13.85 -11.48
C ALA A 75 -18.26 15.36 -11.63
N SER A 76 -18.47 15.79 -12.88
CA SER A 76 -18.81 17.18 -13.18
C SER A 76 -20.26 17.55 -12.83
N GLU A 77 -21.15 16.57 -12.70
CA GLU A 77 -22.60 16.76 -12.51
C GLU A 77 -23.22 15.75 -11.52
N GLU A 78 -24.41 16.07 -11.01
CA GLU A 78 -25.26 15.14 -10.25
C GLU A 78 -26.08 14.25 -11.18
N LYS A 79 -26.24 12.98 -10.83
CA LYS A 79 -27.12 12.04 -11.54
C LYS A 79 -27.96 11.22 -10.56
N THR A 80 -29.06 10.67 -11.06
CA THR A 80 -29.83 9.67 -10.34
C THR A 80 -29.26 8.29 -10.66
N TYR A 81 -28.87 7.58 -9.61
CA TYR A 81 -28.30 6.24 -9.68
C TYR A 81 -29.24 5.25 -9.03
N LEU A 82 -29.42 4.10 -9.68
CA LEU A 82 -29.99 2.93 -9.04
C LEU A 82 -28.85 2.19 -8.32
N VAL A 83 -28.92 2.08 -7.00
CA VAL A 83 -27.87 1.50 -6.16
C VAL A 83 -28.41 0.30 -5.40
N GLN A 84 -27.59 -0.73 -5.24
CA GLN A 84 -27.94 -1.92 -4.48
C GLN A 84 -27.65 -1.68 -3.00
N LYS A 85 -28.64 -1.86 -2.13
CA LYS A 85 -28.41 -1.88 -0.69
C LYS A 85 -27.96 -3.28 -0.27
N THR A 86 -26.75 -3.36 0.26
CA THR A 86 -26.16 -4.59 0.79
C THR A 86 -25.68 -4.32 2.21
N GLY A 87 -26.36 -4.92 3.19
CA GLY A 87 -26.12 -4.62 4.60
C GLY A 87 -26.30 -3.12 4.87
N HIS A 88 -25.21 -2.47 5.29
CA HIS A 88 -25.17 -1.04 5.57
C HIS A 88 -24.80 -0.17 4.36
N PHE A 89 -24.31 -0.77 3.27
CA PHE A 89 -23.76 -0.04 2.13
C PHE A 89 -24.75 0.12 1.00
N PHE A 90 -24.63 1.24 0.30
CA PHE A 90 -25.21 1.45 -1.02
C PHE A 90 -24.10 1.26 -2.06
N ILE A 91 -24.29 0.29 -2.94
CA ILE A 91 -23.32 -0.17 -3.93
C ILE A 91 -23.78 0.23 -5.33
N LEU A 92 -22.91 0.94 -6.03
CA LEU A 92 -23.05 1.32 -7.43
C LEU A 92 -22.09 0.48 -8.28
N HIS A 93 -22.47 0.16 -9.51
CA HIS A 93 -21.64 -0.61 -10.45
C HIS A 93 -21.04 -1.88 -9.83
N GLY A 94 -21.80 -2.54 -8.96
CA GLY A 94 -21.47 -3.87 -8.45
C GLY A 94 -20.49 -3.86 -7.27
N ASP A 95 -19.56 -2.91 -7.21
CA ASP A 95 -18.47 -2.87 -6.23
C ASP A 95 -18.12 -1.48 -5.66
N ILE A 96 -18.72 -0.38 -6.15
CA ILE A 96 -18.42 0.98 -5.65
C ILE A 96 -19.35 1.36 -4.51
N ILE A 97 -18.82 1.56 -3.30
CA ILE A 97 -19.57 2.07 -2.15
C ILE A 97 -19.80 3.58 -2.33
N VAL A 98 -21.06 3.98 -2.42
CA VAL A 98 -21.48 5.40 -2.56
C VAL A 98 -22.19 5.94 -1.32
N GLY A 99 -22.34 5.14 -0.28
CA GLY A 99 -22.85 5.59 1.00
C GLY A 99 -23.05 4.47 1.99
N ASP A 100 -23.26 4.86 3.25
CA ASP A 100 -23.64 3.96 4.34
C ASP A 100 -24.83 4.51 5.14
N ASP A 101 -25.63 3.61 5.71
CA ASP A 101 -26.74 4.00 6.60
C ASP A 101 -26.31 4.13 8.07
N PHE A 102 -25.06 3.75 8.41
CA PHE A 102 -24.51 3.89 9.76
C PHE A 102 -22.97 4.00 9.80
N PRO A 103 -22.37 5.08 10.34
CA PRO A 103 -23.01 6.35 10.71
C PRO A 103 -23.32 7.19 9.46
N LYS A 104 -24.61 7.28 9.07
CA LYS A 104 -25.14 8.00 7.88
C LYS A 104 -24.14 8.91 7.15
N THR A 105 -23.28 8.36 6.30
CA THR A 105 -22.54 9.12 5.29
C THR A 105 -23.22 8.85 3.95
N MET A 106 -24.20 9.70 3.60
CA MET A 106 -24.66 9.73 2.21
C MET A 106 -23.61 10.47 1.39
N ALA A 107 -23.29 9.98 0.18
CA ALA A 107 -22.49 10.72 -0.78
C ALA A 107 -22.98 12.18 -0.84
N TYR A 108 -22.06 13.07 -0.51
CA TYR A 108 -22.24 14.45 -0.12
C TYR A 108 -23.20 15.23 -1.03
N SER A 109 -24.40 15.53 -0.54
CA SER A 109 -25.29 16.57 -1.08
C SER A 109 -24.99 17.95 -0.47
N THR A 110 -23.70 18.30 -0.34
CA THR A 110 -23.30 19.63 0.16
C THR A 110 -22.80 20.51 -0.99
N PRO A 111 -23.26 21.77 -1.10
CA PRO A 111 -22.98 22.64 -2.24
C PRO A 111 -21.55 23.19 -2.33
N ASP A 112 -20.65 22.87 -1.38
CA ASP A 112 -19.29 23.43 -1.36
C ASP A 112 -18.23 22.36 -1.63
N PHE A 113 -18.16 21.94 -2.90
CA PHE A 113 -17.16 21.01 -3.44
C PHE A 113 -15.74 21.61 -3.54
N SER A 114 -15.57 22.90 -3.23
CA SER A 114 -14.32 23.63 -3.48
C SER A 114 -13.18 23.28 -2.52
N PHE A 115 -13.48 22.63 -1.39
CA PHE A 115 -12.50 22.35 -0.33
C PHE A 115 -12.04 20.89 -0.20
N ILE A 116 -12.68 19.91 -0.86
CA ILE A 116 -12.34 18.48 -0.71
C ILE A 116 -11.69 17.94 -1.99
N SER A 117 -10.37 17.80 -1.98
CA SER A 117 -9.67 17.01 -2.98
C SER A 117 -9.93 15.52 -2.73
N PHE A 118 -10.64 14.84 -3.63
CA PHE A 118 -10.83 13.39 -3.56
C PHE A 118 -9.57 12.58 -3.91
N GLN A 119 -8.47 13.24 -4.29
CA GLN A 119 -7.16 12.60 -4.40
C GLN A 119 -6.54 12.39 -3.01
N TRP A 120 -5.79 11.30 -2.87
CA TRP A 120 -4.93 11.10 -1.71
C TRP A 120 -3.82 12.15 -1.66
N ALA A 121 -3.71 12.85 -0.54
CA ALA A 121 -2.70 13.88 -0.37
C ALA A 121 -1.30 13.27 -0.52
N ASN A 122 -0.41 14.00 -1.20
CA ASN A 122 0.98 13.60 -1.38
C ASN A 122 1.18 12.25 -2.10
N ALA A 123 0.20 11.78 -2.88
CA ALA A 123 0.25 10.46 -3.51
C ALA A 123 0.57 9.37 -2.46
N THR A 124 -0.09 9.44 -1.30
CA THR A 124 0.09 8.47 -0.22
C THR A 124 -1.28 8.07 0.32
N MET A 125 -1.59 6.78 0.24
CA MET A 125 -2.82 6.16 0.72
C MET A 125 -2.53 5.31 1.96
N PRO A 126 -2.83 5.80 3.17
CA PRO A 126 -2.67 5.03 4.40
C PRO A 126 -3.66 3.86 4.44
N ILE A 127 -3.17 2.67 4.80
CA ILE A 127 -3.94 1.42 4.85
C ILE A 127 -3.90 0.83 6.27
N VAL A 128 -5.04 0.35 6.73
CA VAL A 128 -5.18 -0.59 7.85
C VAL A 128 -5.64 -1.93 7.28
N ILE A 129 -5.00 -3.03 7.70
CA ILE A 129 -5.45 -4.39 7.39
C ILE A 129 -6.10 -4.93 8.66
N ASP A 130 -7.42 -5.07 8.63
CA ASP A 130 -8.20 -5.52 9.76
C ASP A 130 -7.88 -6.99 10.11
N PRO A 131 -7.87 -7.38 11.41
CA PRO A 131 -7.65 -8.76 11.84
C PRO A 131 -8.53 -9.81 11.14
N SER A 132 -9.75 -9.43 10.71
CA SER A 132 -10.67 -10.30 9.96
C SER A 132 -10.08 -10.84 8.65
N ILE A 133 -9.21 -10.09 7.97
CA ILE A 133 -8.52 -10.56 6.76
C ILE A 133 -7.68 -11.80 7.07
N TYR A 134 -6.93 -11.74 8.16
CA TYR A 134 -6.03 -12.81 8.56
C TYR A 134 -6.79 -14.00 9.13
N ALA A 135 -7.84 -13.75 9.92
CA ALA A 135 -8.72 -14.78 10.45
C ALA A 135 -9.40 -15.61 9.35
N ASN A 136 -9.55 -15.05 8.13
CA ASN A 136 -10.15 -15.72 6.98
C ASN A 136 -9.13 -16.11 5.90
N GLY A 137 -7.84 -16.16 6.24
CA GLY A 137 -6.79 -16.68 5.35
C GLY A 137 -6.44 -15.77 4.16
N MET A 138 -6.89 -14.52 4.15
CA MET A 138 -6.71 -13.59 3.03
C MET A 138 -5.47 -12.70 3.14
N GLY A 139 -4.66 -12.88 4.20
CA GLY A 139 -3.46 -12.08 4.45
C GLY A 139 -2.53 -12.03 3.23
N ASP A 140 -2.05 -13.17 2.73
CA ASP A 140 -1.07 -13.20 1.64
C ASP A 140 -1.59 -12.56 0.34
N ILE A 141 -2.90 -12.68 0.06
CA ILE A 141 -3.55 -12.06 -1.09
C ILE A 141 -3.52 -10.54 -0.97
N VAL A 142 -3.91 -10.00 0.19
CA VAL A 142 -3.92 -8.55 0.44
C VAL A 142 -2.50 -7.97 0.42
N HIS A 143 -1.55 -8.64 1.08
CA HIS A 143 -0.14 -8.20 1.09
C HIS A 143 0.48 -8.23 -0.31
N ALA A 144 0.22 -9.26 -1.12
CA ALA A 144 0.72 -9.33 -2.50
C ALA A 144 0.10 -8.25 -3.39
N ALA A 145 -1.19 -7.96 -3.26
CA ALA A 145 -1.85 -6.91 -4.02
C ALA A 145 -1.29 -5.52 -3.70
N ILE A 146 -1.07 -5.21 -2.41
CA ILE A 146 -0.46 -3.94 -2.00
C ILE A 146 0.99 -3.84 -2.53
N ALA A 147 1.75 -4.93 -2.47
CA ALA A 147 3.11 -4.96 -3.01
C ALA A 147 3.12 -4.72 -4.53
N ASN A 148 2.23 -5.40 -5.27
CA ASN A 148 2.10 -5.20 -6.71
C ASN A 148 1.74 -3.75 -7.05
N PHE A 149 0.75 -3.18 -6.35
CA PHE A 149 0.33 -1.79 -6.53
C PHE A 149 1.52 -0.81 -6.32
N ASN A 150 2.23 -0.94 -5.20
CA ASN A 150 3.39 -0.10 -4.88
C ASN A 150 4.58 -0.30 -5.82
N SER A 151 4.74 -1.48 -6.41
CA SER A 151 5.84 -1.78 -7.34
C SER A 151 5.60 -1.24 -8.75
N GLN A 152 4.36 -0.84 -9.06
CA GLN A 152 3.94 -0.48 -10.41
C GLN A 152 3.53 0.99 -10.55
N THR A 153 3.18 1.68 -9.45
CA THR A 153 2.57 3.01 -9.52
C THR A 153 3.25 4.01 -8.58
N GLU A 154 3.10 5.30 -8.86
CA GLU A 154 3.61 6.41 -8.06
C GLU A 154 2.74 6.72 -6.81
N LEU A 155 1.56 6.10 -6.69
CA LEU A 155 0.71 6.20 -5.50
C LEU A 155 1.18 5.20 -4.44
N CYS A 156 1.70 5.71 -3.32
CA CYS A 156 2.23 4.88 -2.24
C CYS A 156 1.15 4.44 -1.25
N LEU A 157 0.93 3.13 -1.16
CA LEU A 157 0.15 2.49 -0.10
C LEU A 157 1.07 2.23 1.08
N VAL A 158 0.75 2.79 2.25
CA VAL A 158 1.59 2.71 3.45
C VAL A 158 0.80 2.26 4.66
N PRO A 159 1.40 1.56 5.64
CA PRO A 159 0.73 1.28 6.90
C PRO A 159 0.31 2.59 7.57
N ARG A 160 -0.97 2.69 7.94
CA ARG A 160 -1.46 3.83 8.69
C ARG A 160 -0.77 3.90 10.06
N THR A 161 -0.38 5.11 10.46
CA THR A 161 0.12 5.41 11.80
C THR A 161 -0.85 6.33 12.54
N SER A 162 -0.96 7.58 12.07
CA SER A 162 -1.72 8.66 12.73
C SER A 162 -2.59 9.45 11.76
N GLN A 163 -2.58 9.11 10.47
CA GLN A 163 -3.35 9.81 9.46
C GLN A 163 -4.85 9.68 9.75
N ASP A 164 -5.58 10.79 9.64
CA ASP A 164 -7.04 10.83 9.86
C ASP A 164 -7.78 10.08 8.74
N ASP A 165 -7.31 10.22 7.51
CA ASP A 165 -7.86 9.59 6.32
C ASP A 165 -7.08 8.32 5.98
N TYR A 166 -7.79 7.20 5.81
CA TYR A 166 -7.19 5.91 5.53
C TYR A 166 -8.20 4.92 4.96
N VAL A 167 -7.71 3.90 4.26
CA VAL A 167 -8.51 2.75 3.84
C VAL A 167 -8.39 1.64 4.89
N ASN A 168 -9.52 1.07 5.30
CA ASN A 168 -9.58 -0.11 6.16
C ASN A 168 -9.98 -1.34 5.35
N ILE A 169 -9.01 -2.22 5.08
CA ILE A 169 -9.21 -3.47 4.35
C ILE A 169 -9.71 -4.53 5.33
N SER A 170 -10.92 -5.05 5.13
CA SER A 170 -11.58 -5.99 6.04
C SER A 170 -12.29 -7.12 5.30
N PHE A 171 -12.54 -8.24 5.99
CA PHE A 171 -13.27 -9.37 5.42
C PHE A 171 -14.77 -9.28 5.69
N SER A 172 -15.58 -9.60 4.68
CA SER A 172 -17.04 -9.67 4.80
C SER A 172 -17.64 -10.78 3.93
N MET A 173 -18.46 -11.64 4.54
CA MET A 173 -19.24 -12.67 3.83
C MET A 173 -20.53 -12.10 3.22
N ASN A 174 -20.90 -10.86 3.55
CA ASN A 174 -22.19 -10.26 3.23
C ASN A 174 -22.06 -9.13 2.19
N LEU A 175 -21.23 -9.32 1.16
CA LEU A 175 -21.02 -8.34 0.08
C LEU A 175 -22.10 -8.36 -1.00
N GLY A 176 -23.02 -9.33 -0.96
CA GLY A 176 -24.21 -9.38 -1.80
C GLY A 176 -23.96 -9.84 -3.24
N THR A 177 -22.88 -9.40 -3.90
CA THR A 177 -22.66 -9.68 -5.34
C THR A 177 -21.21 -9.61 -5.83
N ALA A 178 -20.31 -8.86 -5.16
CA ALA A 178 -18.92 -8.71 -5.59
C ALA A 178 -17.92 -9.41 -4.67
N ALA A 179 -16.78 -9.81 -5.24
CA ALA A 179 -15.66 -10.39 -4.49
C ALA A 179 -14.90 -9.34 -3.66
N GLY A 180 -15.12 -8.06 -3.96
CA GLY A 180 -14.62 -6.91 -3.23
C GLY A 180 -15.53 -5.70 -3.42
N VAL A 181 -15.45 -4.73 -2.52
CA VAL A 181 -16.12 -3.43 -2.64
C VAL A 181 -15.25 -2.34 -2.03
N SER A 182 -15.31 -1.13 -2.57
CA SER A 182 -14.48 0.01 -2.14
C SER A 182 -15.16 1.36 -2.36
N LYS A 183 -14.81 2.38 -1.57
CA LYS A 183 -15.21 3.77 -1.86
C LYS A 183 -14.31 4.34 -2.97
N LEU A 184 -14.87 5.24 -3.79
CA LEU A 184 -14.12 5.89 -4.87
C LEU A 184 -13.28 7.07 -4.38
N GLY A 185 -11.96 7.02 -4.52
CA GLY A 185 -11.06 8.10 -4.07
C GLY A 185 -11.04 8.29 -2.55
N ARG A 186 -10.35 9.34 -2.08
CA ARG A 186 -10.30 9.74 -0.66
C ARG A 186 -11.60 10.42 -0.25
N GLN A 187 -12.33 9.82 0.70
CA GLN A 187 -13.61 10.34 1.19
C GLN A 187 -13.52 11.09 2.53
N GLY A 188 -12.37 11.03 3.21
CA GLY A 188 -12.18 11.58 4.55
C GLY A 188 -12.50 10.56 5.65
N GLY A 189 -11.72 10.56 6.72
CA GLY A 189 -11.79 9.56 7.79
C GLY A 189 -11.41 8.14 7.32
N GLY A 190 -11.76 7.14 8.12
CA GLY A 190 -11.58 5.74 7.75
C GLY A 190 -12.64 5.28 6.76
N GLN A 191 -12.24 4.90 5.54
CA GLN A 191 -13.14 4.36 4.52
C GLN A 191 -12.99 2.83 4.37
N PRO A 192 -14.11 2.10 4.23
CA PRO A 192 -14.07 0.65 4.09
C PRO A 192 -13.60 0.23 2.69
N LEU A 193 -12.78 -0.83 2.67
CA LEU A 193 -12.57 -1.71 1.53
C LEU A 193 -12.85 -3.12 2.03
N GLN A 194 -13.91 -3.76 1.55
CA GLN A 194 -14.30 -5.08 2.05
C GLN A 194 -14.08 -6.15 1.00
N LEU A 195 -13.57 -7.29 1.44
CA LEU A 195 -13.24 -8.43 0.59
C LEU A 195 -14.05 -9.66 0.99
N GLY A 196 -14.53 -10.38 -0.02
CA GLY A 196 -15.21 -11.66 0.12
C GLY A 196 -14.24 -12.84 -0.03
N SER A 197 -14.74 -14.05 0.24
CA SER A 197 -13.93 -15.27 0.24
C SER A 197 -13.31 -15.65 -1.11
N SER A 198 -13.85 -15.12 -2.22
CA SER A 198 -13.36 -15.35 -3.58
C SER A 198 -12.38 -14.29 -4.08
N ALA A 199 -12.00 -13.30 -3.26
CA ALA A 199 -11.14 -12.22 -3.73
C ALA A 199 -9.74 -12.73 -4.08
N THR A 200 -9.28 -12.38 -5.27
CA THR A 200 -7.92 -12.65 -5.78
C THR A 200 -7.01 -11.44 -5.58
N ILE A 201 -5.72 -11.59 -5.87
CA ILE A 201 -4.76 -10.46 -5.88
C ILE A 201 -5.27 -9.34 -6.78
N GLY A 202 -5.71 -9.66 -7.99
CA GLY A 202 -6.25 -8.66 -8.91
C GLY A 202 -7.60 -8.09 -8.46
N THR A 203 -8.41 -8.83 -7.70
CA THR A 203 -9.61 -8.26 -7.04
C THR A 203 -9.18 -7.16 -6.06
N VAL A 204 -8.19 -7.42 -5.20
CA VAL A 204 -7.72 -6.42 -4.24
C VAL A 204 -7.09 -5.22 -4.96
N MET A 205 -6.32 -5.44 -6.04
CA MET A 205 -5.77 -4.35 -6.86
C MET A 205 -6.87 -3.49 -7.52
N HIS A 206 -7.95 -4.11 -7.99
CA HIS A 206 -9.14 -3.43 -8.52
C HIS A 206 -9.78 -2.52 -7.46
N GLU A 207 -10.04 -3.06 -6.27
CA GLU A 207 -10.63 -2.27 -5.17
C GLU A 207 -9.71 -1.15 -4.66
N LEU A 208 -8.40 -1.37 -4.69
CA LEU A 208 -7.41 -0.33 -4.38
C LEU A 208 -7.37 0.76 -5.46
N MET A 209 -7.61 0.40 -6.73
CA MET A 209 -7.69 1.37 -7.83
C MET A 209 -8.99 2.20 -7.76
N HIS A 210 -10.10 1.62 -7.31
CA HIS A 210 -11.28 2.39 -6.88
C HIS A 210 -10.93 3.37 -5.75
N ALA A 211 -10.25 2.91 -4.69
CA ALA A 211 -9.82 3.78 -3.59
C ALA A 211 -8.85 4.88 -4.07
N ALA A 212 -8.08 4.64 -5.14
CA ALA A 212 -7.22 5.62 -5.78
C ALA A 212 -7.98 6.66 -6.61
N GLY A 213 -9.24 6.40 -6.97
CA GLY A 213 -10.15 7.36 -7.63
C GLY A 213 -10.61 6.98 -9.04
N PHE A 214 -10.47 5.72 -9.46
CA PHE A 214 -10.81 5.28 -10.81
C PHE A 214 -12.16 4.57 -10.87
N TYR A 215 -12.98 4.97 -11.84
CA TYR A 215 -14.21 4.26 -12.22
C TYR A 215 -13.88 3.02 -13.07
N HIS A 216 -14.90 2.19 -13.34
CA HIS A 216 -14.76 1.14 -14.35
C HIS A 216 -14.54 1.70 -15.76
N GLU A 217 -13.76 0.97 -16.55
CA GLU A 217 -13.35 1.39 -17.90
C GLU A 217 -14.54 1.44 -18.88
N GLN A 218 -15.49 0.49 -18.77
CA GLN A 218 -16.69 0.46 -19.63
C GLN A 218 -17.71 1.58 -19.34
N CYS A 219 -17.50 2.34 -18.26
CA CYS A 219 -18.34 3.46 -17.85
C CYS A 219 -17.79 4.81 -18.35
N ARG A 220 -16.69 4.82 -19.11
CA ARG A 220 -16.12 6.06 -19.66
C ARG A 220 -17.07 6.77 -20.63
N THR A 221 -16.92 8.09 -20.73
CA THR A 221 -17.69 8.92 -21.67
C THR A 221 -17.44 8.60 -23.14
N ASP A 222 -16.26 8.08 -23.48
CA ASP A 222 -15.85 7.72 -24.84
C ASP A 222 -16.06 6.23 -25.18
N ARG A 223 -16.61 5.43 -24.25
CA ARG A 223 -16.68 3.97 -24.36
C ARG A 223 -17.44 3.48 -25.59
N ASP A 224 -18.47 4.19 -26.06
CA ASP A 224 -19.27 3.80 -27.23
C ASP A 224 -18.46 3.83 -28.55
N ASN A 225 -17.26 4.43 -28.56
CA ASN A 225 -16.32 4.33 -29.69
C ASN A 225 -15.56 3.00 -29.72
N PHE A 226 -15.52 2.30 -28.58
CA PHE A 226 -14.67 1.13 -28.34
C PHE A 226 -15.47 -0.13 -28.05
N ILE A 227 -16.67 -0.01 -27.49
CA ILE A 227 -17.55 -1.14 -27.23
C ILE A 227 -18.99 -0.83 -27.65
N LYS A 228 -19.74 -1.89 -27.92
CA LYS A 228 -21.18 -1.87 -28.10
C LYS A 228 -21.82 -2.76 -27.04
N LEU A 229 -22.90 -2.26 -26.45
CA LEU A 229 -23.65 -3.01 -25.43
C LEU A 229 -24.84 -3.74 -26.05
N HIS A 230 -25.01 -4.98 -25.64
CA HIS A 230 -26.16 -5.83 -25.98
C HIS A 230 -27.12 -5.89 -24.80
N GLU A 231 -27.92 -4.84 -24.63
CA GLU A 231 -28.90 -4.75 -23.55
C GLU A 231 -29.90 -5.92 -23.53
N GLU A 232 -30.18 -6.51 -24.69
CA GLU A 232 -31.02 -7.69 -24.83
C GLU A 232 -30.47 -8.92 -24.10
N ASN A 233 -29.14 -9.01 -23.93
CA ASN A 233 -28.46 -10.10 -23.22
C ASN A 233 -28.27 -9.80 -21.73
N MET A 234 -28.51 -8.56 -21.28
CA MET A 234 -28.32 -8.16 -19.87
C MET A 234 -29.49 -8.59 -19.00
N GLN A 235 -29.19 -8.87 -17.73
CA GLN A 235 -30.19 -8.95 -16.66
C GLN A 235 -30.90 -7.60 -16.52
N ASP A 236 -32.23 -7.63 -16.45
CA ASP A 236 -33.05 -6.42 -16.55
C ASP A 236 -32.79 -5.44 -15.37
N ASP A 237 -32.43 -5.96 -14.21
CA ASP A 237 -32.09 -5.20 -13.00
C ASP A 237 -30.60 -4.77 -12.92
N LYS A 238 -29.79 -5.10 -13.94
CA LYS A 238 -28.34 -4.81 -13.98
C LYS A 238 -27.91 -3.90 -15.13
N LYS A 239 -28.85 -3.32 -15.89
CA LYS A 239 -28.50 -2.40 -16.98
C LYS A 239 -27.77 -1.14 -16.51
N ASN A 240 -28.08 -0.68 -15.29
CA ASN A 240 -27.44 0.45 -14.63
C ASN A 240 -25.93 0.26 -14.39
N GLN A 241 -25.42 -0.98 -14.39
CA GLN A 241 -24.00 -1.29 -14.21
C GLN A 241 -23.10 -0.78 -15.37
N PHE A 242 -23.71 -0.36 -16.48
CA PHE A 242 -23.03 0.14 -17.67
C PHE A 242 -23.31 1.62 -17.95
N GLN A 243 -23.83 2.35 -16.96
CA GLN A 243 -24.12 3.78 -17.08
C GLN A 243 -22.82 4.59 -17.21
N ILE A 244 -22.82 5.59 -18.10
CA ILE A 244 -21.66 6.45 -18.33
C ILE A 244 -21.45 7.44 -17.17
N GLU A 245 -20.21 7.49 -16.67
CA GLU A 245 -19.73 8.42 -15.67
C GLU A 245 -18.95 9.57 -16.29
N VAL A 246 -19.38 10.80 -16.02
CA VAL A 246 -18.81 12.00 -16.63
C VAL A 246 -17.64 12.49 -15.78
N GLY A 247 -16.46 11.91 -16.06
CA GLY A 247 -15.17 12.26 -15.47
C GLY A 247 -14.09 12.51 -16.53
N THR A 248 -12.89 12.90 -16.10
CA THR A 248 -11.75 13.06 -17.01
C THR A 248 -11.01 11.73 -17.15
N ALA A 249 -10.95 11.21 -18.38
CA ALA A 249 -10.14 10.03 -18.70
C ALA A 249 -8.65 10.33 -18.50
N GLN A 250 -7.95 9.45 -17.77
CA GLN A 250 -6.54 9.63 -17.49
C GLN A 250 -5.65 8.97 -18.56
N SER A 251 -6.12 7.90 -19.21
CA SER A 251 -5.43 7.19 -20.29
C SER A 251 -6.33 6.94 -21.51
N THR A 252 -5.76 6.41 -22.60
CA THR A 252 -6.54 5.91 -23.74
C THR A 252 -7.37 4.68 -23.35
N TYR A 253 -8.47 4.41 -24.04
CA TYR A 253 -9.35 3.27 -23.73
C TYR A 253 -8.58 1.94 -23.68
N ASP A 254 -8.83 1.13 -22.66
CA ASP A 254 -8.14 -0.13 -22.44
C ASP A 254 -9.09 -1.32 -22.19
N TYR A 255 -9.30 -2.12 -23.23
CA TYR A 255 -10.04 -3.38 -23.12
C TYR A 255 -9.49 -4.34 -22.06
N CYS A 256 -8.16 -4.31 -21.83
CA CYS A 256 -7.50 -5.21 -20.89
C CYS A 256 -7.42 -4.64 -19.47
N SER A 257 -7.94 -3.43 -19.22
CA SER A 257 -7.85 -2.78 -17.92
C SER A 257 -8.41 -3.70 -16.83
N ILE A 258 -7.75 -3.72 -15.67
CA ILE A 258 -8.29 -4.42 -14.51
C ILE A 258 -9.66 -3.85 -14.09
N MET A 259 -9.96 -2.61 -14.48
CA MET A 259 -11.21 -1.91 -14.23
C MET A 259 -12.30 -2.19 -15.28
N HIS A 260 -12.00 -2.97 -16.33
CA HIS A 260 -12.98 -3.32 -17.35
C HIS A 260 -13.79 -4.57 -16.95
N TYR A 261 -15.07 -4.62 -17.30
CA TYR A 261 -15.89 -5.82 -17.18
C TYR A 261 -15.60 -6.86 -18.27
N SER A 262 -15.88 -8.14 -17.97
CA SER A 262 -15.80 -9.22 -18.96
C SER A 262 -16.92 -9.12 -20.00
N ALA A 263 -16.73 -9.78 -21.14
CA ALA A 263 -17.69 -9.78 -22.25
C ALA A 263 -19.11 -10.21 -21.85
N THR A 264 -19.24 -11.08 -20.84
CA THR A 264 -20.52 -11.68 -20.40
C THR A 264 -21.00 -11.13 -19.05
N ALA A 265 -20.40 -10.04 -18.56
CA ALA A 265 -20.78 -9.43 -17.29
C ALA A 265 -22.28 -9.13 -17.26
N PHE A 266 -22.95 -9.58 -16.19
CA PHE A 266 -24.40 -9.45 -15.99
C PHE A 266 -25.28 -10.02 -17.12
N SER A 267 -24.78 -10.99 -17.87
CA SER A 267 -25.58 -11.72 -18.86
C SER A 267 -26.69 -12.54 -18.19
N LYS A 268 -27.87 -12.58 -18.82
CA LYS A 268 -29.00 -13.45 -18.39
C LYS A 268 -29.07 -14.77 -19.16
N ASN A 269 -28.33 -14.89 -20.26
CA ASN A 269 -28.40 -16.02 -21.20
C ASN A 269 -27.03 -16.61 -21.56
N GLY A 270 -25.94 -16.12 -20.95
CA GLY A 270 -24.57 -16.54 -21.23
C GLY A 270 -23.95 -15.90 -22.47
N ASN A 271 -24.74 -15.16 -23.27
CA ASN A 271 -24.23 -14.41 -24.43
C ASN A 271 -23.53 -13.13 -23.97
N ALA A 272 -22.68 -12.60 -24.86
CA ALA A 272 -21.95 -11.36 -24.60
C ALA A 272 -22.90 -10.16 -24.41
N THR A 273 -22.66 -9.40 -23.35
CA THR A 273 -23.28 -8.10 -23.07
C THR A 273 -22.41 -6.95 -23.60
N ILE A 274 -21.11 -7.20 -23.81
CA ILE A 274 -20.14 -6.26 -24.40
C ILE A 274 -19.56 -6.88 -25.68
N GLU A 275 -19.67 -6.16 -26.80
CA GLU A 275 -19.01 -6.41 -28.08
C GLU A 275 -17.91 -5.36 -28.31
N CYS A 276 -16.70 -5.78 -28.72
CA CYS A 276 -15.59 -4.85 -28.93
C CYS A 276 -15.62 -4.25 -30.34
N MET A 277 -15.29 -2.97 -30.45
CA MET A 277 -15.42 -2.17 -31.66
C MET A 277 -14.11 -1.47 -31.98
N ILE A 278 -13.64 -1.53 -33.23
CA ILE A 278 -12.54 -0.69 -33.73
C ILE A 278 -13.04 0.06 -34.95
N ASN A 279 -12.92 1.40 -34.93
CA ASN A 279 -13.40 2.28 -35.99
C ASN A 279 -14.87 2.01 -36.39
N GLY A 280 -15.73 1.73 -35.39
CA GLY A 280 -17.15 1.46 -35.60
C GLY A 280 -17.50 0.07 -36.14
N LEU A 281 -16.51 -0.83 -36.28
CA LEU A 281 -16.72 -2.20 -36.74
C LEU A 281 -16.51 -3.20 -35.59
N PRO A 282 -17.37 -4.23 -35.46
CA PRO A 282 -17.16 -5.31 -34.50
C PRO A 282 -15.85 -6.05 -34.76
N VAL A 283 -15.12 -6.31 -33.68
CA VAL A 283 -13.89 -7.12 -33.67
C VAL A 283 -13.96 -8.14 -32.53
N PRO A 284 -13.27 -9.29 -32.65
CA PRO A 284 -13.08 -10.17 -31.51
C PRO A 284 -12.48 -9.40 -30.34
N CYS A 285 -13.14 -9.46 -29.18
CA CYS A 285 -12.57 -8.91 -27.97
C CYS A 285 -11.26 -9.62 -27.62
N PRO A 286 -10.25 -8.90 -27.10
CA PRO A 286 -9.00 -9.53 -26.69
C PRO A 286 -9.23 -10.47 -25.49
N ASP A 287 -8.44 -11.54 -25.40
CA ASP A 287 -8.56 -12.57 -24.33
C ASP A 287 -8.42 -12.01 -22.91
N CYS A 288 -7.79 -10.84 -22.78
CA CYS A 288 -7.63 -10.11 -21.53
C CYS A 288 -8.89 -9.36 -21.06
N LEU A 289 -9.96 -9.28 -21.85
CA LEU A 289 -11.15 -8.49 -21.50
C LEU A 289 -11.77 -9.00 -20.20
N GLY A 290 -11.93 -8.11 -19.22
CA GLY A 290 -12.34 -8.50 -17.87
C GLY A 290 -11.19 -9.06 -17.01
N ASN A 291 -9.95 -8.69 -17.34
CA ASN A 291 -8.74 -8.98 -16.58
C ASN A 291 -8.96 -8.78 -15.06
N ARG A 292 -8.55 -9.79 -14.26
CA ARG A 292 -8.54 -9.75 -12.79
C ARG A 292 -7.22 -10.30 -12.23
N THR A 293 -6.14 -10.12 -12.98
CA THR A 293 -4.81 -10.65 -12.66
C THR A 293 -3.84 -9.55 -12.23
N SER A 294 -3.67 -8.50 -13.04
CA SER A 294 -2.72 -7.40 -12.78
C SER A 294 -3.11 -6.12 -13.52
N PHE A 295 -2.47 -5.00 -13.20
CA PHE A 295 -2.57 -3.78 -14.00
C PHE A 295 -2.01 -3.97 -15.40
N THR A 296 -2.63 -3.27 -16.36
CA THR A 296 -2.00 -3.00 -17.65
C THR A 296 -1.09 -1.77 -17.55
N GLN A 297 -0.28 -1.52 -18.57
CA GLN A 297 0.49 -0.28 -18.62
C GLN A 297 -0.40 0.96 -18.63
N LYS A 298 -1.60 0.90 -19.23
CA LYS A 298 -2.53 2.05 -19.28
C LYS A 298 -3.23 2.29 -17.94
N ASP A 299 -3.43 1.26 -17.12
CA ASP A 299 -3.86 1.41 -15.72
C ASP A 299 -2.79 2.18 -14.94
N ILE A 300 -1.53 1.76 -15.05
CA ILE A 300 -0.36 2.39 -14.40
C ILE A 300 -0.22 3.85 -14.85
N ASP A 301 -0.14 4.11 -16.15
CA ASP A 301 0.00 5.45 -16.72
C ASP A 301 -1.16 6.36 -16.28
N GLY A 302 -2.37 5.80 -16.17
CA GLY A 302 -3.54 6.49 -15.67
C GLY A 302 -3.38 6.93 -14.22
N ILE A 303 -2.96 6.02 -13.33
CA ILE A 303 -2.71 6.31 -11.90
C ILE A 303 -1.60 7.34 -11.75
N ASP A 304 -0.47 7.15 -12.42
CA ASP A 304 0.72 8.00 -12.28
C ASP A 304 0.43 9.42 -12.79
N LYS A 305 -0.21 9.53 -13.96
CA LYS A 305 -0.66 10.83 -14.48
C LYS A 305 -1.66 11.51 -13.56
N PHE A 306 -2.55 10.75 -12.92
CA PHE A 306 -3.55 11.33 -12.01
C PHE A 306 -2.92 11.89 -10.74
N TYR A 307 -1.86 11.25 -10.23
CA TYR A 307 -1.16 11.67 -9.02
C TYR A 307 0.02 12.62 -9.27
N ASN A 308 0.49 12.78 -10.52
CA ASN A 308 1.38 13.81 -11.08
C ASN A 308 2.37 14.44 -10.07
N LYS A 309 3.15 13.61 -9.38
CA LYS A 309 4.16 14.08 -8.44
C LYS A 309 5.49 13.41 -8.74
N VAL A 310 6.56 14.19 -8.60
CA VAL A 310 7.96 13.76 -8.65
C VAL A 310 8.12 12.38 -8.01
N SER A 311 8.47 11.39 -8.83
CA SER A 311 8.98 10.05 -8.48
C SER A 311 9.20 9.87 -6.98
N ARG A 312 8.28 9.17 -6.32
CA ARG A 312 8.42 8.72 -4.92
C ARG A 312 8.80 7.25 -4.82
N PHE A 313 9.38 6.72 -5.88
CA PHE A 313 9.96 5.38 -5.84
C PHE A 313 11.24 5.36 -4.99
N PRO A 314 11.34 4.46 -4.00
CA PRO A 314 10.34 3.49 -3.53
C PRO A 314 9.45 4.01 -2.39
N CYS A 315 8.20 3.53 -2.35
CA CYS A 315 7.28 3.70 -1.24
C CYS A 315 7.79 2.96 0.02
N ASN A 316 8.41 3.69 0.95
CA ASN A 316 9.07 3.14 2.13
C ASN A 316 8.06 2.62 3.19
N SER A 317 7.64 1.35 3.12
CA SER A 317 7.38 0.46 4.28
C SER A 317 6.80 -0.89 3.84
N PRO A 318 7.38 -2.04 4.24
CA PRO A 318 6.71 -3.32 4.11
C PRO A 318 5.50 -3.38 5.06
N PHE A 319 4.38 -3.94 4.59
CA PHE A 319 3.28 -4.34 5.46
C PHE A 319 3.65 -5.68 6.12
N PRO A 320 3.83 -5.76 7.45
CA PRO A 320 4.04 -7.04 8.11
C PRO A 320 2.76 -7.88 8.08
N ASN A 321 2.84 -9.15 7.65
CA ASN A 321 1.74 -10.12 7.78
C ASN A 321 1.79 -10.78 9.19
N PRO A 322 0.87 -10.49 10.12
CA PRO A 322 0.80 -11.08 11.47
C PRO A 322 0.47 -12.58 11.50
N ASN A 323 -0.14 -13.16 10.46
CA ASN A 323 -0.48 -14.59 10.40
C ASN A 323 0.51 -15.44 9.61
N ARG A 324 1.41 -14.82 8.85
CA ARG A 324 2.69 -15.47 8.65
C ARG A 324 3.42 -15.37 9.97
N GLN A 325 3.62 -16.51 10.61
CA GLN A 325 4.81 -16.63 11.44
C GLN A 325 5.94 -16.03 10.60
N GLN A 326 6.54 -14.91 11.05
CA GLN A 326 7.99 -14.83 10.92
C GLN A 326 8.43 -16.22 11.38
N MET A 327 9.02 -17.05 10.52
CA MET A 327 9.49 -18.37 10.94
C MET A 327 10.15 -18.18 12.30
N GLN A 328 9.47 -18.62 13.36
CA GLN A 328 10.12 -18.83 14.62
C GLN A 328 10.92 -20.09 14.33
N PHE A 329 12.17 -19.86 13.94
CA PHE A 329 13.13 -20.94 13.93
C PHE A 329 13.11 -21.55 15.34
N PRO A 330 13.02 -22.88 15.46
CA PRO A 330 13.20 -23.53 16.75
C PRO A 330 14.52 -23.03 17.32
N GLY A 331 14.49 -22.59 18.57
CA GLY A 331 15.62 -21.97 19.24
C GLY A 331 16.84 -22.89 19.24
N ILE A 332 17.73 -22.67 18.27
CA ILE A 332 19.15 -23.04 18.22
C ILE A 332 19.77 -22.00 17.28
N TYR A 333 20.78 -21.25 17.73
CA TYR A 333 21.41 -20.22 16.89
C TYR A 333 21.83 -20.81 15.53
N PRO A 334 21.42 -20.20 14.40
CA PRO A 334 21.59 -20.75 13.05
C PRO A 334 22.99 -20.39 12.49
N SER A 335 23.40 -21.00 11.38
CA SER A 335 24.73 -20.80 10.75
C SER A 335 25.17 -19.33 10.63
N ALA A 336 26.48 -19.06 10.48
CA ALA A 336 27.03 -17.70 10.38
C ALA A 336 26.30 -16.83 9.33
N SER A 337 25.90 -17.42 8.19
CA SER A 337 25.07 -16.76 7.18
C SER A 337 23.72 -16.33 7.74
N GLN A 338 23.00 -17.21 8.43
CA GLN A 338 21.67 -16.91 8.97
C GLN A 338 21.70 -15.81 10.03
N SER A 339 22.71 -15.81 10.89
CA SER A 339 22.92 -14.76 11.89
C SER A 339 23.20 -13.39 11.22
N ALA A 340 24.06 -13.37 10.20
CA ALA A 340 24.37 -12.15 9.45
C ALA A 340 23.15 -11.62 8.66
N MET A 341 22.39 -12.51 8.01
CA MET A 341 21.15 -12.14 7.30
C MET A 341 20.11 -11.55 8.25
N ALA A 342 19.95 -12.11 9.45
CA ALA A 342 19.04 -11.58 10.47
C ALA A 342 19.45 -10.16 10.91
N ALA A 343 20.75 -9.92 11.11
CA ALA A 343 21.25 -8.60 11.45
C ALA A 343 20.94 -7.56 10.35
N PHE A 344 21.14 -7.92 9.08
CA PHE A 344 20.79 -7.05 7.96
C PHE A 344 19.29 -6.73 7.88
N ARG A 345 18.42 -7.74 8.01
CA ARG A 345 16.95 -7.55 8.02
C ARG A 345 16.54 -6.58 9.13
N GLN A 346 17.08 -6.78 10.34
CA GLN A 346 16.81 -5.88 11.45
C GLN A 346 17.21 -4.43 11.13
N LYS A 347 18.36 -4.20 10.48
CA LYS A 347 18.78 -2.84 10.12
C LYS A 347 17.94 -2.25 9.00
N ALA A 348 17.55 -3.06 8.02
CA ALA A 348 16.64 -2.66 6.96
C ALA A 348 15.26 -2.23 7.50
N ASP A 349 14.72 -2.98 8.46
CA ASP A 349 13.44 -2.64 9.11
C ASP A 349 13.50 -1.30 9.84
N ILE A 350 14.62 -0.99 10.49
CA ILE A 350 14.82 0.31 11.17
C ILE A 350 14.99 1.43 10.14
N ALA A 351 15.80 1.21 9.11
CA ALA A 351 16.02 2.17 8.04
C ALA A 351 14.70 2.56 7.34
N GLY A 352 13.84 1.58 7.06
CA GLY A 352 12.53 1.81 6.46
C GLY A 352 11.62 2.67 7.35
N LYS A 353 11.59 2.42 8.66
CA LYS A 353 10.82 3.22 9.63
C LYS A 353 11.30 4.66 9.76
N GLU A 354 12.58 4.89 9.48
CA GLU A 354 13.22 6.19 9.63
C GLU A 354 13.52 6.89 8.29
N HIS A 355 12.93 6.40 7.19
CA HIS A 355 13.00 7.01 5.87
C HIS A 355 14.41 7.06 5.24
N PHE A 356 15.28 6.11 5.58
CA PHE A 356 16.53 5.85 4.87
C PHE A 356 16.30 4.89 3.69
N ALA A 357 17.16 4.95 2.66
CA ALA A 357 17.15 3.97 1.57
C ALA A 357 17.44 2.54 2.07
N GLY A 358 18.24 2.44 3.12
CA GLY A 358 18.56 1.17 3.76
C GLY A 358 19.66 1.36 4.79
N ALA A 359 19.94 0.29 5.52
CA ALA A 359 21.04 0.26 6.46
C ALA A 359 21.67 -1.12 6.52
N PHE A 360 22.94 -1.17 6.93
CA PHE A 360 23.66 -2.41 7.16
C PHE A 360 24.47 -2.34 8.46
N PRO A 361 24.63 -3.49 9.16
CA PRO A 361 25.49 -3.57 10.33
C PRO A 361 26.97 -3.54 9.94
N ASN A 362 27.78 -2.86 10.73
CA ASN A 362 29.24 -2.92 10.61
C ASN A 362 29.87 -4.07 11.43
N PHE A 363 29.04 -4.82 12.17
CA PHE A 363 29.43 -5.94 13.05
C PHE A 363 30.42 -5.58 14.18
N HIS A 364 30.56 -4.30 14.50
CA HIS A 364 31.12 -3.87 15.79
C HIS A 364 30.00 -3.84 16.82
N GLU A 365 30.25 -4.42 17.98
CA GLU A 365 29.30 -4.47 19.08
C GLU A 365 29.91 -3.85 20.33
N ALA A 366 29.10 -3.17 21.11
CA ALA A 366 29.49 -2.58 22.37
C ALA A 366 28.40 -2.79 23.43
N LYS A 367 28.79 -2.73 24.70
CA LYS A 367 27.83 -2.70 25.81
C LYS A 367 27.35 -1.28 26.04
N ALA A 368 26.02 -1.11 26.13
CA ALA A 368 25.36 0.14 26.48
C ALA A 368 24.45 -0.13 27.70
N GLY A 369 25.05 -0.02 28.89
CA GLY A 369 24.39 -0.45 30.13
C GLY A 369 24.14 -1.96 30.12
N ILE A 370 22.88 -2.36 30.33
CA ILE A 370 22.46 -3.77 30.27
C ILE A 370 22.30 -4.30 28.83
N ASN A 371 22.25 -3.41 27.85
CA ASN A 371 22.03 -3.75 26.45
C ASN A 371 23.35 -4.00 25.70
N THR A 372 23.27 -4.75 24.61
CA THR A 372 24.31 -4.75 23.57
C THR A 372 23.81 -3.91 22.40
N VAL A 373 24.65 -2.99 21.92
CA VAL A 373 24.42 -2.20 20.70
C VAL A 373 25.37 -2.65 19.61
N GLY A 374 24.90 -2.61 18.36
CA GLY A 374 25.68 -2.87 17.16
C GLY A 374 25.75 -1.63 16.29
N GLY A 375 26.96 -1.32 15.82
CA GLY A 375 27.19 -0.22 14.90
C GLY A 375 26.44 -0.44 13.58
N THR A 376 25.73 0.59 13.14
CA THR A 376 24.86 0.54 11.96
C THR A 376 25.11 1.76 11.10
N ILE A 377 25.20 1.55 9.78
CA ILE A 377 25.33 2.63 8.80
C ILE A 377 24.01 2.75 8.06
N PHE A 378 23.39 3.92 8.15
CA PHE A 378 22.15 4.30 7.46
C PHE A 378 22.48 5.10 6.21
N ILE A 379 21.84 4.78 5.09
CA ILE A 379 22.08 5.41 3.79
C ILE A 379 20.89 6.30 3.42
N LYS A 380 21.14 7.57 3.10
CA LYS A 380 20.11 8.54 2.73
C LYS A 380 19.47 8.15 1.40
N SER A 381 18.15 8.34 1.32
CA SER A 381 17.35 8.17 0.09
C SER A 381 17.73 9.11 -1.04
N THR A 382 18.46 10.20 -0.77
CA THR A 382 18.92 11.15 -1.79
C THR A 382 20.10 10.65 -2.62
N VAL A 383 20.76 9.56 -2.22
CA VAL A 383 21.99 9.05 -2.89
C VAL A 383 21.92 7.56 -3.21
N ALA A 384 20.87 6.86 -2.78
CA ALA A 384 20.68 5.44 -2.97
C ALA A 384 19.19 5.13 -3.17
N VAL A 385 18.92 4.04 -3.86
CA VAL A 385 17.56 3.56 -4.15
C VAL A 385 17.40 2.16 -3.57
N TRP A 386 16.24 1.87 -3.00
CA TRP A 386 15.84 0.50 -2.65
C TRP A 386 14.84 -0.03 -3.68
N GLN A 387 14.97 -1.30 -4.04
CA GLN A 387 14.01 -1.96 -4.93
C GLN A 387 14.02 -3.47 -4.71
N ASP A 388 12.91 -4.11 -5.10
CA ASP A 388 12.85 -5.56 -5.22
C ASP A 388 13.45 -6.01 -6.56
N VAL A 389 14.47 -6.86 -6.49
CA VAL A 389 15.12 -7.43 -7.66
C VAL A 389 14.77 -8.92 -7.75
N PRO A 390 14.23 -9.42 -8.87
CA PRO A 390 14.01 -10.84 -9.05
C PRO A 390 15.28 -11.64 -8.82
N LEU A 391 15.18 -12.72 -8.04
CA LEU A 391 16.29 -13.62 -7.72
C LEU A 391 16.94 -14.17 -9.00
N ALA A 392 16.15 -14.36 -10.06
CA ALA A 392 16.63 -14.73 -11.39
C ALA A 392 17.54 -13.66 -12.01
N GLN A 393 17.24 -12.37 -11.85
CA GLN A 393 18.09 -11.27 -12.32
C GLN A 393 19.38 -11.15 -11.49
N LEU A 394 19.36 -11.64 -10.25
CA LEU A 394 20.57 -11.77 -9.41
C LEU A 394 21.41 -13.01 -9.77
N GLY A 395 21.00 -13.82 -10.75
CA GLY A 395 21.70 -15.05 -11.14
C GLY A 395 21.39 -16.25 -10.24
N ASN A 396 20.22 -16.25 -9.59
CA ASN A 396 19.74 -17.33 -8.72
C ASN A 396 20.73 -17.76 -7.61
N PRO A 397 21.32 -16.83 -6.82
CA PRO A 397 22.12 -17.23 -5.67
C PRO A 397 21.26 -17.98 -4.66
N SER A 398 21.86 -18.90 -3.90
CA SER A 398 21.17 -19.53 -2.77
C SER A 398 20.61 -18.46 -1.82
N ILE A 399 19.34 -18.58 -1.45
CA ILE A 399 18.68 -17.63 -0.56
C ILE A 399 19.27 -17.63 0.85
N ASP A 400 19.94 -18.73 1.22
CA ASP A 400 20.56 -18.95 2.53
C ASP A 400 22.07 -18.65 2.57
N ASP A 401 22.68 -18.38 1.42
CA ASP A 401 24.10 -18.01 1.33
C ASP A 401 24.26 -16.49 1.36
N PHE A 402 24.73 -16.00 2.50
CA PHE A 402 24.97 -14.58 2.73
C PHE A 402 25.95 -14.01 1.68
N ALA A 403 27.10 -14.65 1.48
CA ALA A 403 28.17 -14.14 0.64
C ALA A 403 27.82 -14.20 -0.85
N ALA A 404 27.11 -15.26 -1.28
CA ALA A 404 26.61 -15.36 -2.66
C ALA A 404 25.62 -14.24 -2.98
N ARG A 405 24.72 -13.90 -2.05
CA ARG A 405 23.76 -12.80 -2.24
C ARG A 405 24.43 -11.41 -2.25
N MET A 406 25.48 -11.19 -1.45
CA MET A 406 26.28 -9.95 -1.53
C MET A 406 26.91 -9.80 -2.92
N ARG A 407 27.60 -10.85 -3.41
CA ARG A 407 28.22 -10.84 -4.75
C ARG A 407 27.21 -10.62 -5.86
N ALA A 408 26.11 -11.37 -5.82
CA ALA A 408 25.04 -11.26 -6.80
C ALA A 408 24.43 -9.84 -6.85
N THR A 409 24.22 -9.24 -5.68
CA THR A 409 23.70 -7.88 -5.60
C THR A 409 24.70 -6.84 -6.11
N GLN A 410 25.99 -7.00 -5.78
CA GLN A 410 27.04 -6.13 -6.31
C GLN A 410 27.13 -6.22 -7.84
N ASN A 411 27.13 -7.43 -8.39
CA ASN A 411 27.16 -7.65 -9.84
C ASN A 411 25.96 -7.00 -10.52
N TYR A 412 24.76 -7.19 -9.97
CA TYR A 412 23.54 -6.59 -10.48
C TYR A 412 23.61 -5.06 -10.44
N ALA A 413 24.07 -4.48 -9.32
CA ALA A 413 24.18 -3.03 -9.19
C ALA A 413 25.10 -2.42 -10.25
N VAL A 414 26.29 -2.99 -10.42
CA VAL A 414 27.27 -2.54 -11.44
C VAL A 414 26.72 -2.70 -12.84
N ALA A 415 26.07 -3.83 -13.14
CA ALA A 415 25.45 -4.07 -14.44
C ALA A 415 24.35 -3.07 -14.79
N ASN A 416 23.73 -2.45 -13.78
CA ASN A 416 22.66 -1.46 -13.92
C ASN A 416 23.13 -0.01 -13.70
N GLY A 417 24.44 0.25 -13.81
CA GLY A 417 24.99 1.61 -13.77
C GLY A 417 25.13 2.22 -12.37
N TYR A 418 24.92 1.43 -11.32
CA TYR A 418 25.21 1.83 -9.95
C TYR A 418 26.66 1.49 -9.59
N LEU A 419 27.19 2.16 -8.58
CA LEU A 419 28.56 1.89 -8.13
C LEU A 419 28.65 0.58 -7.35
N GLY A 420 27.59 0.25 -6.62
CA GLY A 420 27.49 -1.00 -5.88
C GLY A 420 26.14 -1.14 -5.22
N GLY A 421 25.96 -2.23 -4.49
CA GLY A 421 24.71 -2.49 -3.79
C GLY A 421 24.85 -3.57 -2.74
N PHE A 422 23.85 -3.64 -1.86
CA PHE A 422 23.76 -4.68 -0.85
C PHE A 422 22.31 -5.15 -0.67
N PRO A 423 22.09 -6.44 -0.40
CA PRO A 423 20.77 -6.98 -0.12
C PRO A 423 20.30 -6.57 1.28
N THR A 424 19.00 -6.33 1.44
CA THR A 424 18.36 -6.21 2.76
C THR A 424 18.10 -7.58 3.41
N TYR A 425 18.32 -8.65 2.64
CA TYR A 425 17.99 -10.04 2.96
C TYR A 425 16.52 -10.36 3.18
N HIS A 426 15.63 -9.37 3.06
CA HIS A 426 14.22 -9.64 2.79
C HIS A 426 14.12 -10.30 1.40
N HIS A 427 13.27 -11.32 1.33
CA HIS A 427 12.86 -11.91 0.08
C HIS A 427 11.39 -12.29 0.18
N ALA A 428 10.72 -12.29 -0.95
CA ALA A 428 9.33 -12.71 -1.05
C ALA A 428 9.13 -13.45 -2.36
N ASN A 429 8.14 -14.34 -2.40
CA ASN A 429 7.67 -14.95 -3.64
C ASN A 429 6.22 -14.52 -3.82
N TYR A 430 5.96 -13.72 -4.86
CA TYR A 430 4.64 -13.18 -5.17
C TYR A 430 3.91 -13.99 -6.27
N GLY A 431 4.39 -15.20 -6.58
CA GLY A 431 3.81 -16.09 -7.59
C GLY A 431 4.55 -16.10 -8.94
N SER A 432 5.44 -15.12 -9.17
CA SER A 432 6.28 -15.01 -10.38
C SER A 432 7.76 -15.34 -10.13
N GLY A 433 8.07 -15.91 -8.96
CA GLY A 433 9.44 -16.20 -8.52
C GLY A 433 9.83 -15.37 -7.31
N ILE A 434 11.00 -15.70 -6.75
CA ILE A 434 11.52 -14.99 -5.58
C ILE A 434 12.04 -13.63 -6.02
N VAL A 435 11.69 -12.56 -5.31
CA VAL A 435 12.35 -11.25 -5.38
C VAL A 435 13.11 -11.00 -4.09
N CYS A 436 14.16 -10.21 -4.18
CA CYS A 436 15.07 -9.86 -3.09
C CYS A 436 15.14 -8.35 -2.93
N GLY A 437 14.91 -7.88 -1.71
CA GLY A 437 15.11 -6.47 -1.39
C GLY A 437 16.58 -6.10 -1.52
N THR A 438 16.85 -5.05 -2.30
CA THR A 438 18.20 -4.64 -2.69
C THR A 438 18.33 -3.12 -2.60
N VAL A 439 19.42 -2.65 -1.99
CA VAL A 439 19.83 -1.25 -1.97
C VAL A 439 20.91 -1.03 -3.02
N LEU A 440 20.70 -0.05 -3.89
CA LEU A 440 21.59 0.35 -4.98
C LEU A 440 22.20 1.72 -4.68
N LEU A 441 23.53 1.79 -4.70
CA LEU A 441 24.30 2.95 -4.31
C LEU A 441 24.75 3.72 -5.56
N GLY A 442 24.30 4.96 -5.68
CA GLY A 442 24.75 5.85 -6.74
C GLY A 442 26.19 6.34 -6.52
N PRO A 443 26.82 6.99 -7.52
CA PRO A 443 28.16 7.55 -7.40
C PRO A 443 28.32 8.58 -6.27
N ALA A 444 27.23 9.26 -5.88
CA ALA A 444 27.23 10.19 -4.76
C ALA A 444 27.23 9.48 -3.40
N ALA A 445 26.85 8.21 -3.32
CA ALA A 445 26.76 7.46 -2.07
C ALA A 445 28.09 6.85 -1.63
N ALA A 446 28.87 6.33 -2.58
CA ALA A 446 30.02 5.51 -2.25
C ALA A 446 31.18 5.68 -3.24
N ASP A 447 32.31 5.05 -2.91
CA ASP A 447 33.42 4.70 -3.81
C ASP A 447 33.62 3.17 -3.76
N TRP A 448 34.19 2.58 -4.81
CA TRP A 448 34.57 1.16 -4.83
C TRP A 448 36.09 1.03 -4.98
N ARG A 449 36.70 0.08 -4.26
CA ARG A 449 38.14 -0.23 -4.35
C ARG A 449 38.41 -1.71 -4.17
N ASP A 450 39.39 -2.22 -4.90
CA ASP A 450 40.09 -3.45 -4.52
C ASP A 450 41.15 -3.11 -3.47
N VAL A 451 41.05 -3.74 -2.29
CA VAL A 451 41.94 -3.50 -1.15
C VAL A 451 42.68 -4.79 -0.82
N PRO A 452 44.03 -4.78 -0.74
CA PRO A 452 44.79 -5.93 -0.28
C PRO A 452 44.29 -6.44 1.07
N ILE A 453 44.12 -7.76 1.20
CA ILE A 453 43.60 -8.37 2.44
C ILE A 453 44.49 -8.04 3.66
N ALA A 454 45.78 -7.79 3.43
CA ALA A 454 46.72 -7.34 4.44
C ALA A 454 46.40 -5.93 4.98
N GLU A 455 45.94 -5.00 4.13
CA GLU A 455 45.51 -3.66 4.57
C GLU A 455 44.21 -3.70 5.39
N LEU A 456 43.40 -4.73 5.16
CA LEU A 456 42.21 -5.05 5.95
C LEU A 456 42.55 -5.76 7.27
N GLY A 457 43.81 -6.08 7.56
CA GLY A 457 44.21 -6.80 8.77
C GLY A 457 44.06 -8.32 8.67
N ASN A 458 44.07 -8.88 7.46
CA ASN A 458 43.97 -10.31 7.17
C ASN A 458 42.76 -11.01 7.79
N PRO A 459 41.52 -10.50 7.62
CA PRO A 459 40.34 -11.22 8.10
C PRO A 459 40.21 -12.58 7.40
N PRO A 460 39.79 -13.65 8.12
CA PRO A 460 39.46 -14.92 7.49
C PRO A 460 38.41 -14.73 6.38
N LEU A 461 38.60 -15.40 5.24
CA LEU A 461 37.74 -15.21 4.07
C LEU A 461 36.32 -15.77 4.25
N ASP A 462 36.17 -16.73 5.16
CA ASP A 462 34.94 -17.42 5.56
C ASP A 462 34.23 -16.74 6.74
N ASP A 463 34.89 -15.82 7.45
CA ASP A 463 34.27 -15.07 8.56
C ASP A 463 33.59 -13.79 8.04
N ILE A 464 32.25 -13.85 7.95
CA ILE A 464 31.42 -12.72 7.53
C ILE A 464 31.63 -11.50 8.42
N GLY A 465 31.57 -11.67 9.75
CA GLY A 465 31.64 -10.56 10.70
C GLY A 465 33.02 -9.89 10.70
N ALA A 466 34.09 -10.67 10.68
CA ALA A 466 35.45 -10.14 10.62
C ALA A 466 35.70 -9.32 9.34
N ARG A 467 35.16 -9.77 8.20
CA ARG A 467 35.29 -9.03 6.94
C ARG A 467 34.52 -7.71 6.95
N PHE A 468 33.34 -7.65 7.56
CA PHE A 468 32.60 -6.38 7.72
C PHE A 468 33.32 -5.41 8.64
N ARG A 469 33.77 -5.86 9.82
CA ARG A 469 34.55 -5.03 10.75
C ARG A 469 35.79 -4.46 10.08
N SER A 470 36.56 -5.32 9.42
CA SER A 470 37.79 -4.94 8.72
C SER A 470 37.55 -3.94 7.59
N ALA A 471 36.48 -4.12 6.80
CA ALA A 471 36.11 -3.18 5.75
C ALA A 471 35.67 -1.82 6.35
N ASN A 472 34.91 -1.85 7.44
CA ASN A 472 34.48 -0.65 8.14
C ASN A 472 35.67 0.12 8.74
N ASP A 473 36.58 -0.56 9.45
CA ASP A 473 37.77 0.03 10.04
C ASP A 473 38.71 0.61 8.97
N TYR A 474 38.87 -0.08 7.84
CA TYR A 474 39.59 0.46 6.69
C TYR A 474 38.91 1.73 6.17
N ALA A 475 37.60 1.73 5.96
CA ALA A 475 36.87 2.87 5.44
C ALA A 475 36.97 4.10 6.35
N VAL A 476 36.74 3.92 7.66
CA VAL A 476 36.83 4.99 8.66
C VAL A 476 38.26 5.57 8.71
N ARG A 477 39.29 4.72 8.74
CA ARG A 477 40.70 5.17 8.69
C ARG A 477 41.03 5.97 7.43
N ASN A 478 40.33 5.70 6.33
CA ASN A 478 40.48 6.40 5.05
C ASN A 478 39.48 7.55 4.85
N GLY A 479 38.83 8.02 5.92
CA GLY A 479 38.00 9.24 5.88
C GLY A 479 36.56 9.06 5.39
N TYR A 480 36.10 7.83 5.23
CA TYR A 480 34.72 7.49 4.87
C TYR A 480 33.82 7.37 6.12
N LEU A 481 32.50 7.30 5.92
CA LEU A 481 31.54 7.03 7.00
C LEU A 481 31.71 5.61 7.56
N GLY A 482 32.01 4.69 6.67
CA GLY A 482 32.24 3.27 6.91
C GLY A 482 32.19 2.52 5.59
N GLY A 483 32.18 1.19 5.61
CA GLY A 483 32.26 0.39 4.40
C GLY A 483 31.94 -1.07 4.62
N PHE A 484 31.76 -1.81 3.52
CA PHE A 484 31.45 -3.23 3.55
C PHE A 484 32.14 -3.99 2.41
N PRO A 485 32.44 -5.29 2.60
CA PRO A 485 33.01 -6.12 1.55
C PRO A 485 31.94 -6.55 0.53
N THR A 486 32.29 -6.56 -0.76
CA THR A 486 31.41 -7.10 -1.83
C THR A 486 31.41 -8.64 -1.87
N PHE A 487 32.27 -9.27 -1.07
CA PHE A 487 32.57 -10.71 -1.10
C PHE A 487 33.22 -11.21 -2.40
N HIS A 488 33.58 -10.31 -3.32
CA HIS A 488 34.54 -10.61 -4.38
C HIS A 488 35.96 -10.50 -3.83
N HIS A 489 36.79 -11.48 -4.19
CA HIS A 489 38.22 -11.42 -3.99
C HIS A 489 38.93 -12.03 -5.20
N ALA A 490 40.14 -11.57 -5.46
CA ALA A 490 40.99 -12.07 -6.53
C ALA A 490 42.44 -12.11 -6.04
N ASN A 491 43.26 -12.97 -6.66
CA ASN A 491 44.70 -12.97 -6.45
C ASN A 491 45.39 -12.74 -7.80
N TYR A 492 45.98 -11.56 -7.97
CA TYR A 492 46.66 -11.15 -9.20
C TYR A 492 48.17 -11.48 -9.20
N GLY A 493 48.61 -12.35 -8.29
CA GLY A 493 50.02 -12.75 -8.14
C GLY A 493 50.79 -12.01 -7.04
N SER A 494 50.21 -10.95 -6.46
CA SER A 494 50.76 -10.16 -5.35
C SER A 494 50.00 -10.34 -4.03
N GLY A 495 49.16 -11.37 -3.93
CA GLY A 495 48.30 -11.62 -2.77
C GLY A 495 46.82 -11.34 -3.06
N ILE A 496 45.97 -11.68 -2.08
CA ILE A 496 44.52 -11.56 -2.21
C ILE A 496 44.12 -10.08 -2.06
N VAL A 497 43.33 -9.58 -3.00
CA VAL A 497 42.60 -8.31 -2.89
C VAL A 497 41.12 -8.59 -2.72
N CYS A 498 40.44 -7.76 -1.93
CA CYS A 498 39.01 -7.83 -1.66
C CYS A 498 38.32 -6.59 -2.19
N GLY A 499 37.21 -6.75 -2.89
CA GLY A 499 36.38 -5.61 -3.30
C GLY A 499 35.65 -5.00 -2.11
N ILE A 500 35.83 -3.71 -1.88
CA ILE A 500 35.24 -2.95 -0.77
C ILE A 500 34.41 -1.78 -1.32
N ILE A 501 33.21 -1.61 -0.77
CA ILE A 501 32.39 -0.42 -0.95
C ILE A 501 32.64 0.53 0.23
N LEU A 502 32.96 1.79 -0.07
CA LEU A 502 33.31 2.83 0.89
C LEU A 502 32.23 3.91 0.88
N ILE A 503 31.47 4.06 1.96
CA ILE A 503 30.34 5.00 2.04
C ILE A 503 30.83 6.40 2.35
N LYS A 504 30.46 7.38 1.51
CA LYS A 504 30.85 8.78 1.70
C LYS A 504 30.19 9.37 2.96
N LYS A 505 30.90 10.24 3.68
CA LYS A 505 30.38 10.91 4.90
C LYS A 505 29.06 11.67 4.69
N THR A 506 28.84 12.18 3.49
CA THR A 506 27.62 12.90 3.12
C THR A 506 26.44 11.98 2.84
N ALA A 507 26.69 10.71 2.53
CA ALA A 507 25.73 9.75 2.01
C ALA A 507 24.81 9.14 3.08
N GLY A 508 25.13 9.32 4.35
CA GLY A 508 24.50 8.57 5.42
C GLY A 508 24.89 9.08 6.79
N GLU A 509 24.59 8.25 7.78
CA GLU A 509 25.03 8.45 9.15
C GLU A 509 25.26 7.12 9.86
N TRP A 510 26.04 7.17 10.93
CA TRP A 510 26.35 6.03 11.78
C TRP A 510 25.59 6.14 13.10
N ARG A 511 25.07 5.01 13.59
CA ARG A 511 24.43 4.93 14.90
C ARG A 511 24.68 3.60 15.59
N ASP A 512 24.65 3.65 16.92
CA ASP A 512 24.55 2.47 17.76
C ASP A 512 23.08 2.03 17.87
N VAL A 513 22.79 0.82 17.42
CA VAL A 513 21.44 0.25 17.43
C VAL A 513 21.39 -0.93 18.39
N VAL A 514 20.43 -0.95 19.31
CA VAL A 514 20.24 -2.07 20.26
C VAL A 514 20.02 -3.37 19.48
N ILE A 515 20.85 -4.38 19.77
CA ILE A 515 20.76 -5.73 19.18
C ILE A 515 20.38 -6.80 20.21
N ILE A 516 20.67 -6.57 21.48
CA ILE A 516 20.25 -7.44 22.60
C ILE A 516 19.77 -6.54 23.73
N GLU A 517 18.50 -6.70 24.13
CA GLU A 517 17.97 -6.09 25.36
C GLU A 517 18.45 -6.88 26.57
N GLY A 518 18.98 -6.21 27.57
CA GLY A 518 19.33 -6.84 28.84
C GLY A 518 18.08 -7.29 29.62
N PRO A 519 18.21 -8.23 30.57
CA PRO A 519 17.10 -8.59 31.45
C PRO A 519 16.61 -7.34 32.17
N ARG A 520 15.29 -7.10 32.09
CA ARG A 520 14.62 -5.98 32.76
C ARG A 520 14.57 -6.17 34.27
#